data_AF-A0A149VB95-F1
#
_entry.id   AF-A0A149VB95-F1
#
_cell.length_a   1.000
_cell.length_b   1.000
_cell.length_c   1.000
_cell.angle_alpha   90.00
_cell.angle_beta   90.00
_cell.angle_gamma   90.00
#
_symmetry.space_group_name_H-M   'P 1'
#
loop_
_entity.id
_entity.type
_entity.pdbx_description
1 polymer ?
#
loop_
_entity_poly.entity_id
_entity_poly.type
_entity_poly.pdbx_seq_one_letter_code
_entity_poly.pdbx_strand_id
1 'polypeptide(L)'
;MAATEVILLQRVEHLGQMGDVVKVRPGYARNFLLPQGKAIRANEANRSRFDRERAQLEAQNIKRREEAERLSERMDGLAVVLIRQAGDSGSLYGSVSTRDVAQVVTEAGFTISRQQVFLAHPIKSLGLYEVKIALHPEVVVPVVVNVARSAEEAERQARGEAVSVEEEAEMAGDEAEIEGEIVADDAEAPAAEENKADA
;
A
#
# COMPACT_ATOMS: atom_id res chain seq x y z
N MET A 1 5.81 -16.09 -36.05
CA MET A 1 6.27 -16.40 -34.68
C MET A 1 5.69 -17.75 -34.28
N ALA A 2 6.52 -18.75 -33.95
CA ALA A 2 6.02 -20.02 -33.46
C ALA A 2 5.25 -19.80 -32.14
N ALA A 3 4.03 -20.32 -32.03
CA ALA A 3 3.25 -20.31 -30.80
C ALA A 3 3.31 -21.70 -30.17
N THR A 4 3.37 -21.78 -28.85
CA THR A 4 3.32 -23.03 -28.09
C THR A 4 1.99 -23.10 -27.35
N GLU A 5 1.34 -24.26 -27.41
CA GLU A 5 0.09 -24.53 -26.71
C GLU A 5 0.39 -25.09 -25.31
N VAL A 6 -0.24 -24.50 -24.31
CA VAL A 6 -0.12 -24.89 -22.91
C VAL A 6 -1.50 -24.96 -22.25
N ILE A 7 -1.66 -25.89 -21.31
CA ILE A 7 -2.85 -26.05 -20.47
C ILE A 7 -2.56 -25.38 -19.13
N LEU A 8 -3.39 -24.42 -18.72
CA LEU A 8 -3.21 -23.70 -17.45
C LEU A 8 -3.62 -24.57 -16.26
N LEU A 9 -2.73 -24.72 -15.28
CA LEU A 9 -3.01 -25.41 -14.01
C LEU A 9 -3.58 -24.48 -12.94
N GLN A 10 -3.39 -23.18 -13.11
CA GLN A 10 -3.94 -22.16 -12.23
C GLN A 10 -4.32 -20.94 -13.08
N ARG A 11 -5.20 -20.10 -12.53
CA ARG A 11 -5.54 -18.81 -13.15
C ARG A 11 -4.28 -17.96 -13.28
N VAL A 12 -4.10 -17.34 -14.45
CA VAL A 12 -3.05 -16.36 -14.70
C VAL A 12 -3.68 -15.11 -15.29
N GLU A 13 -3.33 -13.96 -14.71
CA GLU A 13 -3.76 -12.65 -15.19
C GLU A 13 -3.41 -12.50 -16.68
N HIS A 14 -4.38 -12.05 -17.48
CA HIS A 14 -4.28 -11.83 -18.92
C HIS A 14 -4.16 -13.08 -19.83
N LEU A 15 -4.17 -14.31 -19.30
CA LEU A 15 -4.18 -15.53 -20.14
C LEU A 15 -5.52 -16.27 -20.14
N GLY A 16 -6.10 -16.53 -18.97
CA GLY A 16 -7.31 -17.36 -18.88
C GLY A 16 -7.49 -18.03 -17.52
N GLN A 17 -8.49 -18.89 -17.45
CA GLN A 17 -8.83 -19.67 -16.27
C GLN A 17 -8.07 -21.00 -16.25
N MET A 18 -8.18 -21.70 -15.12
CA MET A 18 -7.62 -23.05 -14.98
C MET A 18 -8.30 -24.01 -15.95
N GLY A 19 -7.50 -24.82 -16.65
CA GLY A 19 -7.95 -25.79 -17.65
C GLY A 19 -8.01 -25.27 -19.09
N ASP A 20 -7.83 -23.96 -19.29
CA ASP A 20 -7.82 -23.40 -20.64
C ASP A 20 -6.55 -23.79 -21.41
N VAL A 21 -6.75 -24.15 -22.69
CA VAL A 21 -5.66 -24.37 -23.66
C VAL A 21 -5.37 -23.04 -24.34
N VAL A 22 -4.22 -22.45 -24.04
CA VAL A 22 -3.83 -21.13 -24.55
C VAL A 22 -2.59 -21.19 -25.41
N LYS A 23 -2.58 -20.37 -26.47
CA LYS A 23 -1.43 -20.19 -27.38
C LYS A 23 -0.56 -19.05 -26.88
N VAL A 24 0.66 -19.37 -26.45
CA VAL A 24 1.62 -18.39 -25.92
C VAL A 24 2.92 -18.39 -26.70
N ARG A 25 3.73 -17.34 -26.51
CA ARG A 25 5.09 -17.31 -27.08
C ARG A 25 5.96 -18.38 -26.39
N PRO A 26 6.81 -19.13 -27.13
CA PRO A 26 7.65 -20.19 -26.57
C PRO A 26 8.54 -19.75 -25.42
N GLY A 27 9.07 -18.52 -25.48
CA GLY A 27 9.88 -17.94 -24.39
C GLY A 27 9.08 -17.76 -23.10
N TYR A 28 7.82 -17.33 -23.19
CA TYR A 28 6.97 -17.16 -22.02
C TYR A 28 6.58 -18.51 -21.38
N ALA A 29 6.27 -19.51 -22.20
CA ALA A 29 6.04 -20.87 -21.71
C ALA A 29 7.29 -21.44 -21.01
N ARG A 30 8.47 -21.30 -21.63
CA ARG A 30 9.72 -21.91 -21.14
C ARG A 30 10.30 -21.24 -19.90
N ASN A 31 10.21 -19.92 -19.79
CA ASN A 31 10.88 -19.16 -18.72
C ASN A 31 9.97 -18.88 -17.53
N PHE A 32 8.64 -18.80 -17.75
CA PHE A 32 7.70 -18.39 -16.71
C PHE A 32 6.70 -19.49 -16.36
N LEU A 33 5.89 -19.94 -17.33
CA LEU A 33 4.75 -20.81 -17.01
C LEU A 33 5.14 -22.24 -16.60
N LEU A 34 6.06 -22.88 -17.35
CA LEU A 34 6.48 -24.26 -17.09
C LEU A 34 7.34 -24.38 -15.81
N PRO A 35 8.36 -23.52 -15.57
CA PRO A 35 9.19 -23.65 -14.36
C PRO A 35 8.45 -23.32 -13.08
N GLN A 36 7.47 -22.40 -13.13
CA GLN A 36 6.64 -22.05 -11.98
C GLN A 36 5.47 -23.01 -11.76
N GLY A 37 5.32 -24.06 -12.58
CA GLY A 37 4.23 -25.04 -12.46
C GLY A 37 2.85 -24.44 -12.73
N LYS A 38 2.76 -23.30 -13.43
CA LYS A 38 1.48 -22.63 -13.71
C LYS A 38 0.75 -23.23 -14.91
N ALA A 39 1.48 -23.95 -15.77
CA ALA A 39 0.93 -24.59 -16.94
C ALA A 39 1.72 -25.86 -17.28
N ILE A 40 1.09 -26.74 -18.07
CA ILE A 40 1.73 -27.93 -18.67
C ILE A 40 1.65 -27.84 -20.20
N ARG A 41 2.55 -28.52 -20.90
CA ARG A 41 2.47 -28.57 -22.37
C ARG A 41 1.21 -29.31 -22.81
N ALA A 42 0.54 -28.80 -23.83
CA ALA A 42 -0.68 -29.38 -24.38
C ALA A 42 -0.39 -30.64 -25.23
N ASN A 43 -0.04 -31.74 -24.56
CA ASN A 43 0.10 -33.06 -25.15
C ASN A 43 -1.09 -33.94 -24.71
N GLU A 44 -1.46 -34.94 -25.51
CA GLU A 44 -2.59 -35.84 -25.21
C GLU A 44 -2.43 -36.56 -23.85
N ALA A 45 -1.21 -37.02 -23.53
CA ALA A 45 -0.89 -37.61 -22.24
C ALA A 45 -1.09 -36.64 -21.07
N ASN A 46 -0.74 -35.37 -21.25
CA ASN A 46 -0.88 -34.34 -20.22
C ASN A 46 -2.33 -33.90 -20.04
N ARG A 47 -3.12 -33.91 -21.11
CA ARG A 47 -4.55 -33.65 -21.06
C ARG A 47 -5.28 -34.72 -20.24
N SER A 48 -5.00 -35.99 -20.50
CA SER A 48 -5.57 -37.10 -19.72
C SER A 48 -5.13 -37.08 -18.25
N ARG A 49 -3.92 -36.60 -17.95
CA ARG A 49 -3.47 -36.38 -16.56
C ARG A 49 -4.24 -35.23 -15.90
N PHE A 50 -4.36 -34.11 -16.59
CA PHE A 50 -5.10 -32.95 -16.10
C PHE A 50 -6.55 -33.30 -15.78
N ASP A 51 -7.23 -34.05 -16.65
CA ASP A 51 -8.63 -34.43 -16.41
C ASP A 51 -8.82 -35.27 -15.14
N ARG A 52 -7.83 -36.09 -14.77
CA ARG A 52 -7.84 -36.86 -13.51
C ARG A 52 -7.57 -35.99 -12.29
N GLU A 53 -6.66 -35.04 -12.42
CA GLU A 53 -6.23 -34.15 -11.34
C GLU A 53 -7.15 -32.93 -11.19
N ARG A 54 -8.01 -32.66 -12.18
CA ARG A 54 -8.88 -31.48 -12.26
C ARG A 54 -9.71 -31.29 -11.01
N ALA A 55 -10.43 -32.33 -10.58
CA ALA A 55 -11.27 -32.26 -9.39
C ALA A 55 -10.46 -31.94 -8.12
N GLN A 56 -9.23 -32.47 -8.02
CA GLN A 56 -8.34 -32.19 -6.89
C GLN A 56 -7.79 -30.77 -6.93
N LEU A 57 -7.40 -30.28 -8.11
CA LEU A 57 -6.91 -28.92 -8.31
C LEU A 57 -8.01 -27.88 -8.06
N GLU A 58 -9.24 -28.13 -8.52
CA GLU A 58 -10.40 -27.28 -8.26
C GLU A 58 -10.69 -27.20 -6.75
N ALA A 59 -10.72 -28.35 -6.06
CA ALA A 59 -10.93 -28.39 -4.62
C ALA A 59 -9.83 -27.65 -3.83
N GLN A 60 -8.56 -27.77 -4.26
CA GLN A 60 -7.46 -27.00 -3.64
C GLN A 60 -7.56 -25.51 -3.92
N ASN A 61 -7.98 -25.12 -5.12
CA ASN A 61 -8.13 -23.71 -5.49
C ASN A 61 -9.22 -23.03 -4.65
N ILE A 62 -10.38 -23.69 -4.50
CA ILE A 62 -11.49 -23.20 -3.68
C ILE A 62 -11.03 -23.01 -2.23
N LYS A 63 -10.35 -23.99 -1.63
CA LYS A 63 -9.84 -23.88 -0.26
C LYS A 63 -8.86 -22.72 -0.09
N ARG A 64 -7.92 -22.55 -1.02
CA ARG A 64 -6.97 -21.42 -0.97
C ARG A 64 -7.66 -20.07 -1.15
N ARG A 65 -8.70 -20.01 -1.98
CA ARG A 65 -9.50 -18.80 -2.14
C ARG A 65 -10.24 -18.47 -0.86
N GLU A 66 -10.91 -19.44 -0.23
CA GLU A 66 -11.60 -19.25 1.05
C GLU A 66 -10.63 -18.81 2.17
N GLU A 67 -9.44 -19.40 2.24
CA GLU A 67 -8.39 -18.97 3.18
C GLU A 67 -7.93 -17.53 2.92
N ALA A 68 -7.78 -17.16 1.64
CA ALA A 68 -7.41 -15.82 1.24
C ALA A 68 -8.51 -14.78 1.50
N GLU A 69 -9.79 -15.15 1.32
CA GLU A 69 -10.94 -14.30 1.67
C GLU A 69 -10.97 -14.02 3.18
N ARG A 70 -10.79 -15.05 4.01
CA ARG A 70 -10.69 -14.88 5.49
C ARG A 70 -9.49 -14.06 5.92
N LEU A 71 -8.38 -14.11 5.18
CA LEU A 71 -7.23 -13.24 5.42
C LEU A 71 -7.53 -11.81 4.98
N SER A 72 -8.21 -11.63 3.85
CA SER A 72 -8.63 -10.34 3.34
C SER A 72 -9.50 -9.59 4.34
N GLU A 73 -10.51 -10.24 4.90
CA GLU A 73 -11.39 -9.63 5.92
C GLU A 73 -10.62 -9.14 7.16
N ARG A 74 -9.53 -9.84 7.53
CA ARG A 74 -8.68 -9.44 8.66
C ARG A 74 -7.68 -8.35 8.32
N MET A 75 -7.34 -8.21 7.05
CA MET A 75 -6.42 -7.20 6.54
C MET A 75 -7.13 -5.92 6.08
N ASP A 76 -8.46 -5.96 5.94
CA ASP A 76 -9.24 -4.80 5.55
C ASP A 76 -9.13 -3.70 6.61
N GLY A 77 -8.80 -2.48 6.17
CA GLY A 77 -8.51 -1.36 7.06
C GLY A 77 -7.19 -1.44 7.83
N LEU A 78 -6.30 -2.39 7.53
CA LEU A 78 -4.98 -2.45 8.15
C LEU A 78 -4.14 -1.23 7.74
N ALA A 79 -3.74 -0.44 8.73
CA ALA A 79 -2.77 0.64 8.57
C ALA A 79 -1.44 0.21 9.21
N VAL A 80 -0.37 0.29 8.43
CA VAL A 80 0.96 -0.15 8.86
C VAL A 80 1.91 1.04 8.87
N VAL A 81 2.59 1.25 9.99
CA VAL A 81 3.55 2.35 10.17
C VAL A 81 4.96 1.88 9.82
N LEU A 82 5.62 2.61 8.94
CA LEU A 82 7.01 2.39 8.56
C LEU A 82 7.84 3.63 8.95
N ILE A 83 8.74 3.43 9.91
CA ILE A 83 9.64 4.50 10.38
C ILE A 83 10.92 4.51 9.53
N ARG A 84 11.19 5.64 8.85
CA ARG A 84 12.39 5.83 8.03
C ARG A 84 12.95 7.25 8.18
N GLN A 85 14.27 7.35 8.05
CA GLN A 85 14.96 8.64 8.09
C GLN A 85 14.63 9.46 6.83
N ALA A 86 14.24 10.71 7.04
CA ALA A 86 13.87 11.66 5.99
C ALA A 86 14.60 13.00 6.20
N GLY A 87 14.84 13.72 5.11
CA GLY A 87 15.26 15.11 5.14
C GLY A 87 14.10 16.04 5.45
N ASP A 88 14.39 17.31 5.71
CA ASP A 88 13.42 18.31 6.17
C ASP A 88 12.39 18.71 5.12
N SER A 89 12.67 18.42 3.84
CA SER A 89 11.73 18.56 2.73
C SER A 89 10.74 17.39 2.60
N GLY A 90 10.69 16.46 3.57
CA GLY A 90 9.85 15.26 3.51
C GLY A 90 10.34 14.17 2.56
N SER A 91 11.51 14.34 1.94
CA SER A 91 12.15 13.32 1.10
C SER A 91 12.91 12.30 1.94
N LEU A 92 12.69 11.01 1.69
CA LEU A 92 13.37 9.92 2.37
C LEU A 92 14.83 9.81 1.89
N TYR A 93 15.76 9.53 2.82
CA TYR A 93 17.16 9.24 2.47
C TYR A 93 17.32 7.89 1.75
N GLY A 94 16.33 7.01 1.86
CA GLY A 94 16.24 5.73 1.15
C GLY A 94 14.91 5.55 0.44
N SER A 95 14.75 4.46 -0.32
CA SER A 95 13.47 4.12 -0.93
C SER A 95 12.77 3.01 -0.15
N VAL A 96 11.48 3.12 0.08
CA VAL A 96 10.66 1.99 0.55
C VAL A 96 10.38 1.08 -0.62
N SER A 97 10.81 -0.18 -0.48
CA SER A 97 10.61 -1.23 -1.48
C SER A 97 9.49 -2.19 -1.08
N THR A 98 9.09 -3.06 -2.01
CA THR A 98 8.14 -4.15 -1.72
C THR A 98 8.60 -5.09 -0.61
N ARG A 99 9.92 -5.20 -0.39
CA ARG A 99 10.50 -5.99 0.69
C ARG A 99 10.20 -5.38 2.06
N ASP A 100 10.35 -4.07 2.18
CA ASP A 100 10.09 -3.34 3.43
C ASP A 100 8.61 -3.48 3.81
N VAL A 101 7.71 -3.23 2.85
CA VAL A 101 6.26 -3.38 3.06
C VAL A 101 5.90 -4.80 3.50
N ALA A 102 6.42 -5.82 2.81
CA ALA A 102 6.15 -7.21 3.17
C ALA A 102 6.64 -7.56 4.58
N GLN A 103 7.79 -7.01 4.99
CA GLN A 103 8.34 -7.24 6.32
C GLN A 103 7.45 -6.63 7.40
N VAL A 104 7.04 -5.36 7.27
CA VAL A 104 6.22 -4.73 8.33
C VAL A 104 4.83 -5.35 8.42
N VAL A 105 4.24 -5.75 7.29
CA VAL A 105 2.97 -6.49 7.31
C VAL A 105 3.13 -7.87 7.98
N THR A 106 4.30 -8.50 7.86
CA THR A 106 4.64 -9.74 8.57
C THR A 106 4.81 -9.51 10.07
N GLU A 107 5.41 -8.39 10.47
CA GLU A 107 5.53 -7.97 11.87
C GLU A 107 4.14 -7.68 12.48
N ALA A 108 3.17 -7.21 11.69
CA ALA A 108 1.78 -7.03 12.10
C ALA A 108 1.00 -8.36 12.24
N GLY A 109 1.62 -9.52 11.95
CA GLY A 109 1.05 -10.85 12.16
C GLY A 109 0.54 -11.57 10.91
N PHE A 110 0.77 -11.02 9.71
CA PHE A 110 0.35 -11.63 8.45
C PHE A 110 1.55 -12.12 7.61
N THR A 111 1.64 -13.41 7.35
CA THR A 111 2.75 -13.95 6.53
C THR A 111 2.60 -13.58 5.05
N ILE A 112 3.32 -12.56 4.59
CA ILE A 112 3.26 -12.06 3.20
C ILE A 112 4.63 -12.10 2.53
N SER A 113 4.66 -12.51 1.27
CA SER A 113 5.84 -12.49 0.40
C SER A 113 5.95 -11.18 -0.37
N ARG A 114 7.18 -10.73 -0.63
CA ARG A 114 7.48 -9.57 -1.48
C ARG A 114 6.85 -9.64 -2.88
N GLN A 115 6.55 -10.84 -3.38
CA GLN A 115 5.94 -11.05 -4.71
C GLN A 115 4.44 -10.76 -4.73
N GLN A 116 3.81 -10.74 -3.55
CA GLN A 116 2.38 -10.46 -3.38
C GLN A 116 2.11 -8.96 -3.26
N VAL A 117 3.14 -8.14 -3.03
CA VAL A 117 3.02 -6.68 -2.89
C VAL A 117 3.16 -6.03 -4.26
N PHE A 118 2.10 -5.33 -4.69
CA PHE A 118 2.10 -4.55 -5.92
C PHE A 118 2.45 -3.09 -5.62
N LEU A 119 3.67 -2.72 -5.98
CA LEU A 119 4.17 -1.36 -5.90
C LEU A 119 4.72 -0.93 -7.26
N ALA A 120 4.12 0.09 -7.88
CA ALA A 120 4.52 0.55 -9.21
C ALA A 120 5.88 1.28 -9.18
N HIS A 121 6.08 2.14 -8.18
CA HIS A 121 7.30 2.91 -7.99
C HIS A 121 7.70 2.86 -6.50
N PRO A 122 9.00 2.73 -6.18
CA PRO A 122 9.47 2.84 -4.80
C PRO A 122 9.06 4.17 -4.16
N ILE A 123 8.64 4.15 -2.90
CA ILE A 123 8.21 5.35 -2.17
C ILE A 123 9.45 6.11 -1.71
N LYS A 124 9.49 7.42 -1.95
CA LYS A 124 10.64 8.30 -1.66
C LYS A 124 10.29 9.51 -0.80
N SER A 125 9.04 9.63 -0.37
CA SER A 125 8.53 10.74 0.43
C SER A 125 7.76 10.22 1.63
N LEU A 126 7.69 11.01 2.69
CA LEU A 126 6.82 10.75 3.83
C LEU A 126 5.34 10.82 3.41
N GLY A 127 4.46 10.25 4.23
CA GLY A 127 3.02 10.31 4.04
C GLY A 127 2.34 8.95 3.94
N LEU A 128 1.05 8.99 3.60
CA LEU A 128 0.16 7.83 3.52
C LEU A 128 0.08 7.32 2.09
N TYR A 129 0.40 6.04 1.89
CA TYR A 129 0.38 5.39 0.58
C TYR A 129 -0.51 4.16 0.61
N GLU A 130 -1.45 4.08 -0.32
CA GLU A 130 -2.26 2.88 -0.52
C GLU A 130 -1.50 1.87 -1.39
N VAL A 131 -1.20 0.70 -0.82
CA VAL A 131 -0.45 -0.37 -1.50
C VAL A 131 -1.36 -1.59 -1.65
N LYS A 132 -1.43 -2.14 -2.87
CA LYS A 132 -2.24 -3.32 -3.16
C LYS A 132 -1.46 -4.59 -2.84
N ILE A 133 -2.05 -5.50 -2.08
CA ILE A 133 -1.49 -6.80 -1.74
C ILE A 133 -2.39 -7.90 -2.31
N ALA A 134 -1.84 -8.75 -3.16
CA ALA A 134 -2.54 -9.90 -3.73
C ALA A 134 -2.28 -11.16 -2.92
N LEU A 135 -3.28 -11.56 -2.14
CA LEU A 135 -3.26 -12.80 -1.37
C LEU A 135 -3.51 -14.01 -2.27
N HIS A 136 -4.43 -13.86 -3.23
CA HIS A 136 -4.78 -14.86 -4.23
C HIS A 136 -5.05 -14.17 -5.58
N PRO A 137 -4.94 -14.85 -6.74
CA PRO A 137 -5.27 -14.27 -8.05
C PRO A 137 -6.68 -13.65 -8.19
N GLU A 138 -7.57 -13.89 -7.24
CA GLU A 138 -8.93 -13.34 -7.21
C GLU A 138 -9.17 -12.40 -6.02
N VAL A 139 -8.22 -12.32 -5.08
CA VAL A 139 -8.37 -11.58 -3.82
C VAL A 139 -7.19 -10.62 -3.68
N VAL A 140 -7.49 -9.33 -3.89
CA VAL A 140 -6.53 -8.23 -3.77
C VAL A 140 -7.06 -7.25 -2.72
N VAL A 141 -6.20 -6.88 -1.77
CA VAL A 141 -6.54 -6.07 -0.62
C VAL A 141 -5.71 -4.78 -0.64
N PRO A 142 -6.33 -3.60 -0.54
CA PRO A 142 -5.60 -2.36 -0.30
C PRO A 142 -5.14 -2.28 1.16
N VAL A 143 -3.88 -1.94 1.38
CA VAL A 143 -3.30 -1.71 2.72
C VAL A 143 -2.69 -0.32 2.75
N VAL A 144 -2.98 0.44 3.80
CA VAL A 144 -2.43 1.78 3.98
C VAL A 144 -1.07 1.67 4.64
N VAL A 145 -0.03 2.15 3.96
CA VAL A 145 1.33 2.23 4.48
C VAL A 145 1.60 3.69 4.85
N ASN A 146 1.72 3.94 6.15
CA ASN A 146 2.07 5.25 6.68
C ASN A 146 3.59 5.35 6.86
N VAL A 147 4.25 6.26 6.14
CA VAL A 147 5.70 6.46 6.21
C VAL A 147 6.01 7.74 6.98
N ALA A 148 6.66 7.60 8.14
CA ALA A 148 6.93 8.69 9.08
C ALA A 148 8.40 8.70 9.57
N ARG A 149 8.87 9.84 10.10
CA ARG A 149 10.21 9.96 10.70
C ARG A 149 10.23 9.43 12.14
N SER A 150 9.11 9.57 12.86
CA SER A 150 8.94 9.12 14.25
C SER A 150 7.57 8.48 14.48
N ALA A 151 7.39 7.77 15.60
CA ALA A 151 6.11 7.19 15.98
C ALA A 151 5.04 8.27 16.28
N GLU A 152 5.45 9.40 16.87
CA GLU A 152 4.56 10.53 17.16
C GLU A 152 4.06 11.22 15.88
N GLU A 153 4.91 11.33 14.85
CA GLU A 153 4.50 11.80 13.52
C GLU A 153 3.52 10.84 12.85
N ALA A 154 3.72 9.53 13.00
CA ALA A 154 2.82 8.54 12.43
C ALA A 154 1.41 8.63 13.01
N GLU A 155 1.30 8.91 14.32
CA GLU A 155 0.01 9.12 14.98
C GLU A 155 -0.67 10.42 14.52
N ARG A 156 0.09 11.51 14.34
CA ARG A 156 -0.44 12.78 13.78
C ARG A 156 -0.98 12.60 12.36
N GLN A 157 -0.21 11.91 11.52
CA GLN A 157 -0.63 11.59 10.14
C GLN A 157 -1.86 10.68 10.11
N ALA A 158 -1.96 9.71 11.04
CA ALA A 158 -3.14 8.86 11.15
C ALA A 158 -4.39 9.60 11.62
N ARG A 159 -4.24 10.69 12.41
CA ARG A 159 -5.32 11.58 12.83
C ARG A 159 -5.74 12.60 11.76
N GLY A 160 -5.04 12.69 10.65
CA GLY A 160 -5.37 13.58 9.54
C GLY A 160 -4.78 14.99 9.65
N GLU A 161 -3.85 15.22 10.58
CA GLU A 161 -3.01 16.43 10.56
C GLU A 161 -1.92 16.22 9.50
N ALA A 162 -2.16 16.75 8.30
CA ALA A 162 -1.15 16.82 7.27
C ALA A 162 -0.06 17.81 7.73
N VAL A 163 1.15 17.32 7.93
CA VAL A 163 2.33 18.20 7.97
C VAL A 163 2.67 18.51 6.52
N SER A 164 1.93 19.41 5.91
CA SER A 164 2.56 20.28 4.93
C SER A 164 3.22 21.40 5.74
N VAL A 165 4.49 21.66 5.45
CA VAL A 165 5.23 22.81 6.03
C VAL A 165 4.52 24.14 5.66
N GLU A 166 3.62 24.09 4.67
CA GLU A 166 2.73 25.17 4.25
C GLU A 166 1.61 25.42 5.26
N GLU A 167 0.96 24.38 5.82
CA GLU A 167 -0.09 24.54 6.83
C GLU A 167 0.49 24.92 8.21
N GLU A 168 1.67 24.42 8.59
CA GLU A 168 2.37 24.91 9.80
C GLU A 168 2.79 26.39 9.65
N ALA A 169 3.14 26.84 8.44
CA ALA A 169 3.47 28.24 8.17
C ALA A 169 2.24 29.15 8.08
N GLU A 170 1.11 28.66 7.54
CA GLU A 170 -0.17 29.37 7.54
C GLU A 170 -0.76 29.49 8.95
N MET A 171 -0.74 28.42 9.75
CA MET A 171 -1.22 28.47 11.14
C MET A 171 -0.35 29.37 12.03
N ALA A 172 0.98 29.38 11.84
CA ALA A 172 1.86 30.31 12.55
C ALA A 172 1.69 31.77 12.08
N GLY A 173 1.28 31.96 10.83
CA GLY A 173 0.90 33.27 10.29
C GLY A 173 -0.39 33.79 10.93
N ASP A 174 -1.41 32.94 11.01
CA ASP A 174 -2.69 33.26 11.64
C ASP A 174 -2.52 33.53 13.15
N GLU A 175 -1.73 32.74 13.88
CA GLU A 175 -1.44 33.00 15.31
C GLU A 175 -0.71 34.34 15.53
N ALA A 176 0.22 34.71 14.65
CA ALA A 176 0.93 35.98 14.71
C ALA A 176 0.04 37.18 14.34
N GLU A 177 -0.91 37.01 13.42
CA GLU A 177 -1.92 38.04 13.11
C GLU A 177 -2.90 38.24 14.26
N ILE A 178 -3.35 37.15 14.90
CA ILE A 178 -4.24 37.20 16.07
C ILE A 178 -3.53 37.87 17.25
N GLU A 179 -2.26 37.54 17.54
CA GLU A 179 -1.48 38.25 18.56
C GLU A 179 -1.30 39.74 18.21
N GLY A 180 -1.07 40.08 16.93
CA GLY A 180 -0.97 41.47 16.49
C GLY A 180 -2.26 42.28 16.68
N GLU A 181 -3.42 41.67 16.46
CA GLU A 181 -4.74 42.29 16.63
C GLU A 181 -5.09 42.49 18.12
N ILE A 182 -4.74 41.54 18.99
CA ILE A 182 -4.95 41.65 20.44
C ILE A 182 -4.06 42.74 21.06
N VAL A 183 -2.81 42.89 20.58
CA VAL A 183 -1.89 43.94 21.08
C VAL A 183 -2.28 45.33 20.60
N ALA A 184 -2.96 45.44 19.45
CA ALA A 184 -3.51 46.71 18.96
C ALA A 184 -4.75 47.17 19.74
N ASP A 185 -5.63 46.24 20.12
CA ASP A 185 -6.85 46.55 20.90
C ASP A 185 -6.53 46.93 22.36
N ASP A 186 -5.46 46.38 22.94
CA ASP A 186 -5.00 46.72 24.31
C ASP A 186 -4.18 48.04 24.38
N ALA A 187 -3.74 48.56 23.22
CA ALA A 187 -2.99 49.82 23.12
C ALA A 187 -3.89 51.06 22.96
N GLU A 188 -5.21 50.90 22.74
CA GLU A 188 -6.17 52.00 22.55
C GLU A 188 -7.04 52.26 23.79
N ALA A 189 -6.53 52.00 24.99
CA ALA A 189 -7.04 52.61 26.22
C ALA A 189 -6.19 53.84 26.58
N PRO A 190 -6.63 55.09 26.26
CA PRO A 190 -5.82 56.27 26.55
C PRO A 190 -5.82 56.57 28.05
N ALA A 191 -4.62 56.63 28.61
CA ALA A 191 -4.35 57.35 29.84
C ALA A 191 -4.33 58.87 29.56
N ALA A 192 -5.24 59.61 30.18
CA ALA A 192 -5.19 61.07 30.40
C ALA A 192 -6.17 61.39 31.56
N GLU A 193 -5.91 62.22 32.57
CA GLU A 193 -4.75 62.96 33.06
C GLU A 193 -5.11 63.46 34.49
N GLU A 194 -4.13 63.69 35.35
CA GLU A 194 -4.30 64.18 36.73
C GLU A 194 -4.79 65.66 36.85
N ASN A 195 -5.59 65.91 37.90
CA ASN A 195 -5.68 67.12 38.76
C ASN A 195 -6.02 68.54 38.22
N LYS A 196 -7.11 69.15 38.75
CA LYS A 196 -7.09 70.36 39.61
C LYS A 196 -8.47 70.82 40.13
N ALA A 197 -8.56 70.98 41.46
CA ALA A 197 -9.15 72.05 42.30
C ALA A 197 -10.54 72.71 42.05
N ASP A 198 -11.18 73.01 43.20
CA ASP A 198 -12.20 74.03 43.53
C ASP A 198 -13.70 73.77 43.22
N ALA A 199 -14.47 73.37 44.25
CA ALA A 199 -15.56 74.15 44.88
C ALA A 199 -16.21 73.38 46.06
#